data_AF-A0A2V9W1R5-F1
#
_entry.id   AF-A0A2V9W1R5-F1
#
_cell.length_a   1.000
_cell.length_b   1.000
_cell.length_c   1.000
_cell.angle_alpha   90.00
_cell.angle_beta   90.00
_cell.angle_gamma   90.00
#
_symmetry.space_group_name_H-M   'P 1'
#
loop_
_entity.id
_entity.type
_entity.pdbx_description
1 polymer ?
#
loop_
_entity_poly.entity_id
_entity_poly.type
_entity_poly.pdbx_seq_one_letter_code
_entity_poly.pdbx_strand_id
1 'polypeptide(L)'
;MKLHRPFHRTSLSLGMLLVLMCGVRCVAQERELLCSGGDGTFQAESGSGITVKVAAAKVGGLSTRACEASLRWDKQNLTIATNAAQIDLDAFAVDLGLGVPIAAFQVKNSANLCCMEYQIYSLEKPPRLLRTITGGDVFRAADTDTDGRVEIWTTDAAAVNGLDKLDLAELDFAPTIVLRFEHGNLFDASAQFQTYFEKQIAWLRKRLNPEDLRDFKSSDTAMYR
;
A
#
# COMPACT_ATOMS: atom_id res chain seq x y z
N MET A 1 19.71 -45.39 69.39
CA MET A 1 18.67 -46.37 68.98
C MET A 1 17.31 -45.70 69.17
N LYS A 2 16.50 -45.61 68.10
CA LYS A 2 15.13 -45.06 67.98
C LYS A 2 14.91 -43.57 68.33
N LEU A 3 14.69 -42.70 67.33
CA LEU A 3 13.45 -42.35 66.61
C LEU A 3 12.58 -41.33 67.37
N HIS A 4 12.51 -40.10 66.86
CA HIS A 4 11.27 -39.35 66.67
C HIS A 4 11.50 -38.09 65.79
N ARG A 5 10.82 -38.04 64.63
CA ARG A 5 10.40 -36.77 64.00
C ARG A 5 9.19 -36.24 64.78
N PRO A 6 8.93 -34.91 64.82
CA PRO A 6 8.08 -34.24 63.80
C PRO A 6 8.57 -32.80 63.45
N PHE A 7 8.46 -32.27 62.22
CA PHE A 7 7.30 -31.80 61.44
C PHE A 7 7.04 -30.27 61.58
N HIS A 8 7.05 -29.60 60.42
CA HIS A 8 6.33 -28.38 60.01
C HIS A 8 6.81 -26.94 60.34
N ARG A 9 7.13 -26.18 59.28
CA ARG A 9 6.41 -24.97 58.73
C ARG A 9 7.42 -24.04 58.02
N THR A 10 7.47 -24.05 56.68
CA THR A 10 6.86 -23.03 55.79
C THR A 10 7.13 -21.58 56.20
N SER A 11 7.99 -20.89 55.45
CA SER A 11 7.93 -19.43 55.31
C SER A 11 7.90 -19.10 53.81
N LEU A 12 6.75 -18.60 53.36
CA LEU A 12 6.54 -18.04 52.02
C LEU A 12 7.41 -16.78 51.88
N SER A 13 8.29 -16.76 50.88
CA SER A 13 8.86 -15.52 50.36
C SER A 13 7.98 -15.02 49.22
N LEU A 14 7.25 -13.94 49.49
CA LEU A 14 6.41 -13.21 48.55
C LEU A 14 7.32 -12.40 47.59
N GLY A 15 7.69 -13.01 46.47
CA GLY A 15 8.40 -12.33 45.37
C GLY A 15 7.39 -11.64 44.45
N MET A 16 7.19 -10.34 44.64
CA MET A 16 6.36 -9.48 43.79
C MET A 16 7.07 -9.28 42.44
N LEU A 17 6.71 -10.11 41.45
CA LEU A 17 7.18 -9.97 40.07
C LEU A 17 6.33 -8.90 39.36
N LEU A 18 6.81 -7.65 39.38
CA LEU A 18 6.24 -6.54 38.61
C LEU A 18 6.57 -6.77 37.12
N VAL A 19 5.69 -7.44 36.40
CA VAL A 19 5.78 -7.56 34.94
C VAL A 19 5.40 -6.20 34.36
N LEU A 20 6.41 -5.43 33.94
CA LEU A 20 6.21 -4.28 33.05
C LEU A 20 5.50 -4.76 31.79
N MET A 21 4.20 -4.52 31.72
CA MET A 21 3.45 -4.51 30.46
C MET A 21 3.96 -3.35 29.64
N CYS A 22 5.09 -3.53 28.96
CA CYS A 22 5.45 -2.72 27.80
C CYS A 22 4.38 -2.98 26.75
N GLY A 23 3.33 -2.16 26.78
CA GLY A 23 2.38 -2.04 25.69
C GLY A 23 3.16 -1.62 24.46
N VAL A 24 3.51 -2.60 23.62
CA VAL A 24 3.96 -2.37 22.26
C VAL A 24 2.76 -1.76 21.56
N ARG A 25 2.67 -0.43 21.60
CA ARG A 25 1.81 0.30 20.67
C ARG A 25 2.40 0.01 19.31
N CYS A 26 1.74 -0.89 18.59
CA CYS A 26 1.99 -1.11 17.18
C CYS A 26 1.74 0.26 16.52
N VAL A 27 2.81 0.99 16.25
CA VAL A 27 2.75 2.18 15.42
C VAL A 27 2.35 1.66 14.06
N ALA A 28 1.16 2.06 13.58
CA ALA A 28 0.79 1.81 12.20
C ALA A 28 1.93 2.36 11.36
N GLN A 29 2.66 1.47 10.67
CA GLN A 29 3.82 1.84 9.88
C GLN A 29 3.26 2.67 8.72
N GLU A 30 3.33 3.99 8.82
CA GLU A 30 3.09 4.86 7.67
C GLU A 30 4.04 4.39 6.57
N ARG A 31 3.48 4.13 5.40
CA ARG A 31 4.21 3.53 4.29
C ARG A 31 5.33 4.50 3.91
N GLU A 32 6.58 4.07 4.13
CA GLU A 32 7.75 4.92 3.91
C GLU A 32 8.02 5.02 2.41
N LEU A 33 7.58 6.12 1.81
CA LEU A 33 7.82 6.44 0.40
C LEU A 33 9.33 6.60 0.18
N LEU A 34 9.86 6.04 -0.92
CA LEU A 34 11.29 6.18 -1.24
C LEU A 34 11.74 7.62 -1.47
N CYS A 35 10.85 8.47 -1.98
CA CYS A 35 11.07 9.91 -2.00
C CYS A 35 9.77 10.70 -1.80
N SER A 36 9.82 11.72 -0.94
CA SER A 36 8.71 12.64 -0.67
C SER A 36 9.22 14.06 -0.51
N GLY A 37 8.71 15.01 -1.31
CA GLY A 37 9.11 16.41 -1.24
C GLY A 37 10.61 16.66 -1.50
N GLY A 38 11.27 15.76 -2.23
CA GLY A 38 12.72 15.78 -2.47
C GLY A 38 13.57 15.25 -1.32
N ASP A 39 12.97 14.63 -0.30
CA ASP A 39 13.68 13.85 0.71
C ASP A 39 13.62 12.36 0.39
N GLY A 40 14.70 11.64 0.68
CA GLY A 40 14.83 10.21 0.39
C GLY A 40 15.73 9.88 -0.81
N THR A 41 16.38 8.71 -0.73
CA THR A 41 17.20 8.15 -1.80
C THR A 41 17.16 6.63 -1.75
N PHE A 42 17.03 6.01 -2.91
CA PHE A 42 17.02 4.57 -3.07
C PHE A 42 17.69 4.19 -4.37
N GLN A 43 18.43 3.08 -4.33
CA GLN A 43 19.05 2.49 -5.50
C GLN A 43 19.09 0.97 -5.36
N ALA A 44 18.75 0.28 -6.44
CA ALA A 44 18.88 -1.17 -6.54
C ALA A 44 19.23 -1.57 -7.97
N GLU A 45 19.76 -2.77 -8.15
CA GLU A 45 20.09 -3.34 -9.46
C GLU A 45 19.40 -4.68 -9.64
N SER A 46 18.82 -4.91 -10.82
CA SER A 46 18.20 -6.18 -11.18
C SER A 46 19.25 -7.20 -11.61
N GLY A 47 18.89 -8.49 -11.61
CA GLY A 47 19.73 -9.53 -12.21
C GLY A 47 20.00 -9.35 -13.71
N SER A 48 19.22 -8.52 -14.41
CA SER A 48 19.45 -8.14 -15.81
C SER A 48 20.46 -6.99 -15.97
N GLY A 49 20.99 -6.43 -14.87
CA GLY A 49 21.92 -5.30 -14.88
C GLY A 49 21.26 -3.96 -15.19
N ILE A 50 20.00 -3.79 -14.79
CA ILE A 50 19.27 -2.51 -14.85
C ILE A 50 19.21 -1.95 -13.44
N THR A 51 19.71 -0.73 -13.27
CA THR A 51 19.71 -0.02 -12.00
C THR A 51 18.48 0.89 -11.92
N VAL A 52 17.68 0.73 -10.87
CA VAL A 52 16.67 1.72 -10.49
C VAL A 52 17.28 2.73 -9.54
N LYS A 53 16.92 4.00 -9.71
CA LYS A 53 17.25 5.07 -8.76
C LYS A 53 16.03 5.95 -8.53
N VAL A 54 15.72 6.21 -7.26
CA VAL A 54 14.74 7.20 -6.80
C VAL A 54 15.47 8.16 -5.87
N ALA A 55 15.37 9.47 -6.09
CA ALA A 55 16.03 10.47 -5.25
C ALA A 55 15.38 11.86 -5.41
N ALA A 56 15.91 12.85 -4.70
CA ALA A 56 15.64 14.26 -4.99
C ALA A 56 16.00 14.62 -6.44
N ALA A 57 15.10 15.31 -7.14
CA ALA A 57 15.34 15.89 -8.45
C ALA A 57 16.45 16.95 -8.37
N LYS A 58 17.25 17.07 -9.42
CA LYS A 58 18.36 18.04 -9.46
C LYS A 58 18.19 19.07 -10.57
N VAL A 59 18.40 20.34 -10.22
CA VAL A 59 18.47 21.46 -11.18
C VAL A 59 19.82 22.14 -11.00
N GLY A 60 20.63 22.19 -12.06
CA GLY A 60 21.99 22.74 -11.99
C GLY A 60 22.91 22.01 -10.98
N GLY A 61 22.63 20.74 -10.68
CA GLY A 61 23.37 19.94 -9.71
C GLY A 61 22.90 20.05 -8.26
N LEU A 62 21.96 20.95 -7.96
CA LEU A 62 21.38 21.15 -6.63
C LEU A 62 20.07 20.38 -6.49
N SER A 63 19.89 19.70 -5.37
CA SER A 63 18.64 19.02 -5.03
C SER A 63 17.48 20.02 -4.88
N THR A 64 16.32 19.68 -5.41
CA THR A 64 15.08 20.46 -5.28
C THR A 64 14.12 19.77 -4.32
N ARG A 65 12.99 20.43 -4.00
CA ARG A 65 11.89 19.84 -3.21
C ARG A 65 10.96 18.97 -4.05
N ALA A 66 11.53 18.23 -4.98
CA ALA A 66 10.80 17.34 -5.87
C ALA A 66 11.59 16.04 -6.03
N CYS A 67 10.92 14.99 -6.46
CA CYS A 67 11.48 13.67 -6.63
C CYS A 67 11.74 13.37 -8.12
N GLU A 68 12.76 12.58 -8.37
CA GLU A 68 13.08 12.00 -9.67
C GLU A 68 13.26 10.48 -9.56
N ALA A 69 12.89 9.78 -10.64
CA ALA A 69 13.17 8.36 -10.78
C ALA A 69 13.73 8.06 -12.17
N SER A 70 14.63 7.09 -12.22
CA SER A 70 15.29 6.67 -13.45
C SER A 70 15.62 5.19 -13.46
N LEU A 71 15.64 4.61 -14.67
CA LEU A 71 16.22 3.31 -14.95
C LEU A 71 17.50 3.49 -15.78
N ARG A 72 18.58 2.85 -15.36
CA ARG A 72 19.89 2.91 -16.03
C ARG A 72 20.31 1.52 -16.49
N TRP A 73 20.87 1.44 -17.68
CA TRP A 73 21.48 0.22 -18.21
C TRP A 73 22.70 0.62 -19.05
N ASP A 74 23.79 -0.10 -18.88
CA ASP A 74 25.06 0.17 -19.57
C ASP A 74 25.48 1.65 -19.38
N LYS A 75 25.47 2.47 -20.45
CA LYS A 75 25.73 3.92 -20.40
C LYS A 75 24.48 4.78 -20.66
N GLN A 76 23.31 4.16 -20.72
CA GLN A 76 22.04 4.78 -21.05
C GLN A 76 21.21 5.02 -19.78
N ASN A 77 20.26 5.94 -19.88
CA ASN A 77 19.38 6.34 -18.80
C ASN A 77 17.99 6.66 -19.36
N LEU A 78 16.96 6.14 -18.72
CA LEU A 78 15.56 6.46 -18.97
C LEU A 78 15.01 7.17 -17.73
N THR A 79 14.58 8.42 -17.90
CA THR A 79 13.84 9.14 -16.86
C THR A 79 12.42 8.61 -16.82
N ILE A 80 11.98 8.20 -15.63
CA ILE A 80 10.63 7.69 -15.37
C ILE A 80 9.72 8.85 -14.99
N ALA A 81 10.15 9.61 -13.98
CA ALA A 81 9.47 10.81 -13.52
C ALA A 81 10.50 11.84 -13.09
N THR A 82 10.15 13.11 -13.24
CA THR A 82 10.92 14.24 -12.74
C THR A 82 9.95 15.28 -12.20
N ASN A 83 10.41 16.07 -11.23
CA ASN A 83 9.60 17.09 -10.55
C ASN A 83 8.32 16.51 -9.89
N ALA A 84 8.32 15.24 -9.51
CA ALA A 84 7.19 14.64 -8.82
C ALA A 84 7.15 15.09 -7.34
N ALA A 85 5.96 15.22 -6.75
CA ALA A 85 5.84 15.47 -5.33
C ALA A 85 6.28 14.26 -4.49
N GLN A 86 5.96 13.05 -4.96
CA GLN A 86 6.27 11.79 -4.29
C GLN A 86 6.57 10.69 -5.31
N ILE A 87 7.51 9.81 -5.00
CA ILE A 87 7.78 8.59 -5.77
C ILE A 87 8.04 7.43 -4.82
N ASP A 88 7.45 6.28 -5.14
CA ASP A 88 7.73 5.01 -4.50
C ASP A 88 7.96 3.91 -5.54
N LEU A 89 8.63 2.82 -5.15
CA LEU A 89 8.87 1.64 -5.98
C LEU A 89 8.20 0.44 -5.31
N ASP A 90 7.05 0.06 -5.83
CA ASP A 90 6.19 -0.95 -5.21
C ASP A 90 6.65 -2.38 -5.53
N ALA A 91 7.15 -2.59 -6.75
CA ALA A 91 7.64 -3.87 -7.21
C ALA A 91 8.91 -3.70 -8.04
N PHE A 92 9.91 -4.56 -7.82
CA PHE A 92 11.18 -4.52 -8.55
C PHE A 92 11.72 -5.93 -8.78
N ALA A 93 12.10 -6.22 -10.03
CA ALA A 93 12.65 -7.51 -10.46
C ALA A 93 11.71 -8.71 -10.22
N VAL A 94 10.39 -8.46 -10.27
CA VAL A 94 9.33 -9.48 -10.21
C VAL A 94 8.55 -9.52 -11.53
N ASP A 95 7.87 -10.63 -11.83
CA ASP A 95 6.93 -10.73 -12.95
C ASP A 95 5.49 -10.62 -12.42
N LEU A 96 4.71 -9.69 -12.97
CA LEU A 96 3.31 -9.47 -12.59
C LEU A 96 2.32 -10.32 -13.39
N GLY A 97 2.79 -11.26 -14.21
CA GLY A 97 1.99 -11.96 -15.23
C GLY A 97 2.15 -11.37 -16.63
N LEU A 98 3.24 -10.62 -16.85
CA LEU A 98 3.62 -9.96 -18.09
C LEU A 98 4.67 -10.76 -18.88
N GLY A 99 5.26 -11.79 -18.28
CA GLY A 99 6.26 -12.67 -18.90
C GLY A 99 7.69 -12.11 -18.87
N VAL A 100 7.90 -10.97 -18.20
CA VAL A 100 9.20 -10.31 -18.04
C VAL A 100 9.30 -9.68 -16.65
N PRO A 101 10.50 -9.60 -16.03
CA PRO A 101 10.68 -8.84 -14.80
C PRO A 101 10.38 -7.35 -15.00
N ILE A 102 9.78 -6.71 -14.00
CA ILE A 102 9.38 -5.30 -14.08
C ILE A 102 9.92 -4.44 -12.92
N ALA A 103 9.81 -3.14 -13.11
CA ALA A 103 9.83 -2.13 -12.06
C ALA A 103 8.50 -1.36 -12.10
N ALA A 104 7.76 -1.36 -10.99
CA ALA A 104 6.48 -0.66 -10.88
C ALA A 104 6.61 0.54 -9.94
N PHE A 105 6.51 1.73 -10.52
CA PHE A 105 6.64 2.99 -9.82
C PHE A 105 5.27 3.54 -9.46
N GLN A 106 5.12 4.05 -8.25
CA GLN A 106 4.01 4.90 -7.84
C GLN A 106 4.48 6.35 -7.89
N VAL A 107 3.84 7.17 -8.71
CA VAL A 107 4.24 8.57 -8.93
C VAL A 107 3.09 9.50 -8.57
N LYS A 108 3.32 10.41 -7.61
CA LYS A 108 2.43 11.54 -7.34
C LYS A 108 3.02 12.80 -7.93
N ASN A 109 2.45 13.29 -9.03
CA ASN A 109 2.96 14.49 -9.70
C ASN A 109 2.76 15.76 -8.86
N SER A 110 1.67 15.84 -8.09
CA SER A 110 1.37 16.99 -7.22
C SER A 110 0.69 16.54 -5.94
N ALA A 111 1.01 17.19 -4.83
CA ALA A 111 0.37 16.93 -3.53
C ALA A 111 -1.15 17.18 -3.56
N ASN A 112 -1.61 18.04 -4.48
CA ASN A 112 -3.01 18.43 -4.60
C ASN A 112 -3.83 17.52 -5.52
N LEU A 113 -3.19 16.58 -6.22
CA LEU A 113 -3.91 15.60 -7.03
C LEU A 113 -4.30 14.42 -6.14
N CYS A 114 -5.51 13.90 -6.35
CA CYS A 114 -6.01 12.76 -5.59
C CYS A 114 -5.08 11.56 -5.70
N CYS A 115 -4.58 11.31 -6.91
CA CYS A 115 -4.32 9.95 -7.32
C CYS A 115 -2.89 9.78 -7.81
N MET A 116 -2.37 8.59 -7.52
CA MET A 116 -1.08 8.11 -7.99
C MET A 116 -1.20 7.59 -9.43
N GLU A 117 -0.11 7.71 -10.18
CA GLU A 117 0.12 6.93 -11.38
C GLU A 117 0.96 5.71 -11.03
N TYR A 118 0.49 4.52 -11.40
CA TYR A 118 1.23 3.27 -11.28
C TYR A 118 1.84 2.92 -12.63
N GLN A 119 3.12 3.24 -12.82
CA GLN A 119 3.84 3.06 -14.07
C GLN A 119 4.70 1.79 -14.03
N ILE A 120 4.40 0.83 -14.90
CA ILE A 120 5.06 -0.48 -14.95
C ILE A 120 6.02 -0.50 -16.13
N TYR A 121 7.31 -0.60 -15.85
CA TYR A 121 8.38 -0.69 -16.84
C TYR A 121 8.94 -2.10 -16.88
N SER A 122 9.20 -2.62 -18.08
CA SER A 122 10.02 -3.82 -18.27
C SER A 122 11.46 -3.59 -17.83
N LEU A 123 12.07 -4.61 -17.24
CA LEU A 123 13.50 -4.70 -16.97
C LEU A 123 14.24 -5.51 -18.05
N GLU A 124 13.84 -5.29 -19.30
CA GLU A 124 14.56 -5.70 -20.51
C GLU A 124 15.57 -4.61 -20.91
N LYS A 125 16.50 -4.93 -21.82
CA LYS A 125 17.41 -3.93 -22.40
C LYS A 125 17.00 -3.63 -23.85
N PRO A 126 16.47 -2.44 -24.18
CA PRO A 126 16.23 -1.30 -23.29
C PRO A 126 14.93 -1.44 -22.46
N PRO A 127 14.86 -0.81 -21.28
CA PRO A 127 13.62 -0.70 -20.52
C PRO A 127 12.55 0.06 -21.31
N ARG A 128 11.30 -0.40 -21.24
CA ARG A 128 10.14 0.27 -21.84
C ARG A 128 8.95 0.25 -20.89
N LEU A 129 8.15 1.33 -20.95
CA LEU A 129 6.86 1.39 -20.28
C LEU A 129 5.92 0.35 -20.90
N LEU A 130 5.38 -0.54 -20.07
CA LEU A 130 4.42 -1.56 -20.48
C LEU A 130 2.98 -1.08 -20.23
N ARG A 131 2.75 -0.44 -19.08
CA ARG A 131 1.42 0.00 -18.66
C ARG A 131 1.49 1.15 -17.66
N THR A 132 0.48 2.03 -17.72
CA THR A 132 0.16 2.95 -16.64
C THR A 132 -1.25 2.61 -16.13
N ILE A 133 -1.41 2.53 -14.81
CA ILE A 133 -2.72 2.45 -14.14
C ILE A 133 -2.88 3.75 -13.34
N THR A 134 -4.04 4.36 -13.39
CA THR A 134 -4.33 5.60 -12.68
C THR A 134 -5.57 5.43 -11.82
N GLY A 135 -5.73 6.31 -10.83
CA GLY A 135 -6.96 6.42 -10.06
C GLY A 135 -6.91 5.81 -8.66
N GLY A 136 -5.86 5.07 -8.33
CA GLY A 136 -5.56 4.67 -6.96
C GLY A 136 -4.94 5.79 -6.14
N ASP A 137 -5.24 5.82 -4.85
CA ASP A 137 -4.51 6.61 -3.86
C ASP A 137 -3.15 5.98 -3.52
N VAL A 138 -3.09 4.65 -3.48
CA VAL A 138 -1.91 3.80 -3.32
C VAL A 138 -2.08 2.50 -4.10
N PHE A 139 -0.97 1.89 -4.48
CA PHE A 139 -0.90 0.58 -5.13
C PHE A 139 -0.06 -0.38 -4.28
N ARG A 140 -0.35 -1.67 -4.39
CA ARG A 140 0.43 -2.73 -3.75
C ARG A 140 0.41 -4.01 -4.57
N ALA A 141 1.53 -4.35 -5.17
CA ALA A 141 1.79 -5.67 -5.71
C ALA A 141 2.03 -6.66 -4.55
N ALA A 142 1.31 -7.76 -4.54
CA ALA A 142 1.48 -8.84 -3.59
C ALA A 142 1.11 -10.18 -4.22
N ASP A 143 1.67 -11.26 -3.70
CA ASP A 143 1.19 -12.63 -3.92
C ASP A 143 0.56 -13.05 -2.58
N THR A 144 -0.72 -12.70 -2.39
CA THR A 144 -1.36 -12.78 -1.08
C THR A 144 -1.62 -14.22 -0.64
N ASP A 145 -1.92 -15.12 -1.58
CA ASP A 145 -2.20 -16.53 -1.30
C ASP A 145 -1.00 -17.45 -1.56
N THR A 146 0.15 -16.89 -1.93
CA THR A 146 1.44 -17.58 -2.16
C THR A 146 1.37 -18.62 -3.29
N ASP A 147 0.52 -18.37 -4.29
CA ASP A 147 0.32 -19.25 -5.43
C ASP A 147 1.18 -18.88 -6.65
N GLY A 148 2.02 -17.85 -6.51
CA GLY A 148 2.90 -17.32 -7.53
C GLY A 148 2.24 -16.33 -8.48
N ARG A 149 0.94 -16.02 -8.30
CA ARG A 149 0.23 -15.00 -9.09
C ARG A 149 0.21 -13.70 -8.30
N VAL A 150 0.84 -12.68 -8.85
CA VAL A 150 0.90 -11.37 -8.21
C VAL A 150 -0.32 -10.53 -8.59
N GLU A 151 -1.09 -10.12 -7.60
CA GLU A 151 -2.15 -9.12 -7.73
C GLU A 151 -1.68 -7.72 -7.34
N ILE A 152 -2.37 -6.70 -7.87
CA ILE A 152 -2.17 -5.29 -7.57
C ILE A 152 -3.40 -4.80 -6.80
N TRP A 153 -3.24 -4.59 -5.49
CA TRP A 153 -4.26 -3.98 -4.64
C TRP A 153 -4.20 -2.47 -4.77
N THR A 154 -5.34 -1.82 -4.94
CA THR A 154 -5.44 -0.36 -4.93
C THR A 154 -6.85 0.06 -4.51
N THR A 155 -7.13 1.36 -4.53
CA THR A 155 -8.48 1.89 -4.36
C THR A 155 -8.97 2.49 -5.68
N ASP A 156 -10.28 2.65 -5.80
CA ASP A 156 -10.90 3.36 -6.93
C ASP A 156 -11.15 4.84 -6.57
N ALA A 157 -10.13 5.48 -5.99
CA ALA A 157 -10.22 6.85 -5.48
C ALA A 157 -10.63 7.86 -6.55
N ALA A 158 -10.14 7.73 -7.78
CA ALA A 158 -10.56 8.61 -8.88
C ALA A 158 -12.04 8.48 -9.21
N ALA A 159 -12.63 7.28 -9.16
CA ALA A 159 -14.03 7.09 -9.49
C ALA A 159 -14.98 7.67 -8.44
N VAL A 160 -14.55 7.67 -7.17
CA VAL A 160 -15.38 8.17 -6.06
C VAL A 160 -15.08 9.62 -5.68
N ASN A 161 -14.02 10.23 -6.23
CA ASN A 161 -13.73 11.65 -5.98
C ASN A 161 -14.80 12.56 -6.58
N GLY A 162 -15.53 13.30 -5.74
CA GLY A 162 -16.64 14.15 -6.14
C GLY A 162 -17.95 13.39 -6.35
N LEU A 163 -18.00 12.08 -6.07
CA LEU A 163 -19.23 11.31 -6.10
C LEU A 163 -20.19 11.88 -5.04
N ASP A 164 -21.43 12.18 -5.46
CA ASP A 164 -22.42 12.86 -4.62
C ASP A 164 -21.95 14.20 -4.01
N LYS A 165 -20.98 14.87 -4.67
CA LYS A 165 -20.31 16.11 -4.22
C LYS A 165 -19.47 15.95 -2.95
N LEU A 166 -19.08 14.72 -2.63
CA LEU A 166 -18.15 14.43 -1.54
C LEU A 166 -16.72 14.39 -2.07
N ASP A 167 -15.84 15.14 -1.44
CA ASP A 167 -14.41 15.03 -1.67
C ASP A 167 -13.87 13.73 -1.05
N LEU A 168 -12.73 13.23 -1.55
CA LEU A 168 -12.09 12.04 -0.99
C LEU A 168 -11.79 12.14 0.52
N ALA A 169 -11.52 13.35 1.02
CA ALA A 169 -11.27 13.60 2.44
C ALA A 169 -12.54 13.43 3.31
N GLU A 170 -13.73 13.46 2.70
CA GLU A 170 -15.02 13.26 3.36
C GLU A 170 -15.44 11.78 3.36
N LEU A 171 -14.79 10.95 2.55
CA LEU A 171 -14.99 9.50 2.56
C LEU A 171 -14.19 8.85 3.68
N ASP A 172 -14.79 7.87 4.37
CA ASP A 172 -14.07 7.02 5.34
C ASP A 172 -12.88 6.30 4.66
N PHE A 173 -13.05 5.86 3.42
CA PHE A 173 -12.02 5.33 2.51
C PHE A 173 -12.63 5.15 1.10
N ALA A 174 -11.79 5.18 0.06
CA ALA A 174 -12.21 4.80 -1.28
C ALA A 174 -12.33 3.27 -1.43
N PRO A 175 -13.29 2.75 -2.22
CA PRO A 175 -13.46 1.30 -2.41
C PRO A 175 -12.17 0.63 -2.88
N THR A 176 -11.80 -0.49 -2.26
CA THR A 176 -10.65 -1.29 -2.68
C THR A 176 -10.99 -2.05 -3.96
N ILE A 177 -10.05 -2.11 -4.90
CA ILE A 177 -10.10 -2.99 -6.08
C ILE A 177 -8.84 -3.83 -6.16
N VAL A 178 -8.95 -5.02 -6.73
CA VAL A 178 -7.81 -5.93 -6.92
C VAL A 178 -7.65 -6.22 -8.40
N LEU A 179 -6.50 -5.87 -8.95
CA LEU A 179 -6.18 -6.05 -10.37
C LEU A 179 -5.15 -7.17 -10.53
N ARG A 180 -5.10 -7.81 -11.70
CA ARG A 180 -4.09 -8.83 -12.01
C ARG A 180 -3.79 -8.85 -13.50
N PHE A 181 -2.54 -9.12 -13.88
CA PHE A 181 -2.25 -9.48 -15.26
C PHE A 181 -2.39 -10.98 -15.47
N GLU A 182 -3.11 -11.36 -16.52
CA GLU A 182 -3.13 -12.72 -17.05
C GLU A 182 -2.80 -12.66 -18.53
N HIS A 183 -1.73 -13.35 -18.93
CA HIS A 183 -1.25 -13.38 -20.32
C HIS A 183 -1.08 -11.97 -20.91
N GLY A 184 -0.52 -11.03 -20.14
CA GLY A 184 -0.30 -9.65 -20.56
C GLY A 184 -1.52 -8.71 -20.48
N ASN A 185 -2.71 -9.23 -20.14
CA ASN A 185 -3.93 -8.44 -20.05
C ASN A 185 -4.30 -8.14 -18.60
N LEU A 186 -4.69 -6.91 -18.30
CA LEU A 186 -5.10 -6.50 -16.96
C LEU A 186 -6.59 -6.78 -16.74
N PHE A 187 -6.92 -7.51 -15.66
CA PHE A 187 -8.28 -7.86 -15.28
C PHE A 187 -8.60 -7.44 -13.85
N ASP A 188 -9.88 -7.21 -13.57
CA ASP A 188 -10.42 -7.10 -12.22
C ASP A 188 -10.53 -8.50 -11.60
N ALA A 189 -9.71 -8.74 -10.58
CA ALA A 189 -9.64 -9.99 -9.83
C ALA A 189 -10.38 -9.92 -8.48
N SER A 190 -11.09 -8.83 -8.17
CA SER A 190 -11.71 -8.56 -6.87
C SER A 190 -12.65 -9.68 -6.42
N ALA A 191 -13.39 -10.29 -7.36
CA ALA A 191 -14.30 -11.40 -7.07
C ALA A 191 -13.59 -12.63 -6.44
N GLN A 192 -12.30 -12.82 -6.71
CA GLN A 192 -11.50 -13.92 -6.15
C GLN A 192 -11.17 -13.69 -4.66
N PHE A 193 -11.30 -12.45 -4.17
CA PHE A 193 -11.00 -12.06 -2.81
C PHE A 193 -12.26 -11.77 -1.98
N GLN A 194 -13.36 -12.50 -2.25
CA GLN A 194 -14.66 -12.30 -1.59
C GLN A 194 -14.56 -12.23 -0.06
N THR A 195 -13.78 -13.10 0.58
CA THR A 195 -13.61 -13.10 2.04
C THR A 195 -13.01 -11.80 2.58
N TYR A 196 -12.12 -11.13 1.84
CA TYR A 196 -11.61 -9.81 2.20
C TYR A 196 -12.75 -8.78 2.23
N PHE A 197 -13.53 -8.73 1.15
CA PHE A 197 -14.63 -7.79 1.01
C PHE A 197 -15.76 -8.05 2.02
N GLU A 198 -16.11 -9.32 2.27
CA GLU A 198 -17.10 -9.67 3.29
C GLU A 198 -16.69 -9.22 4.68
N LYS A 199 -15.41 -9.36 5.04
CA LYS A 199 -14.87 -8.85 6.31
C LYS A 199 -14.94 -7.33 6.37
N GLN A 200 -14.59 -6.63 5.28
CA GLN A 200 -14.69 -5.18 5.19
C GLN A 200 -16.15 -4.72 5.34
N ILE A 201 -17.09 -5.32 4.61
CA ILE A 201 -18.53 -5.04 4.71
C ILE A 201 -19.05 -5.29 6.13
N ALA A 202 -18.68 -6.43 6.74
CA ALA A 202 -19.10 -6.75 8.10
C ALA A 202 -18.55 -5.74 9.13
N TRP A 203 -17.32 -5.27 8.94
CA TRP A 203 -16.72 -4.23 9.77
C TRP A 203 -17.43 -2.88 9.60
N LEU A 204 -17.73 -2.47 8.37
CA LEU A 204 -18.48 -1.23 8.10
C LEU A 204 -19.87 -1.26 8.73
N ARG A 205 -20.57 -2.39 8.57
CA ARG A 205 -21.91 -2.57 9.16
C ARG A 205 -21.93 -2.43 10.67
N LYS A 206 -20.84 -2.79 11.37
CA LYS A 206 -20.72 -2.61 12.83
C LYS A 206 -20.55 -1.15 13.25
N ARG A 207 -20.08 -0.28 12.35
CA ARG A 207 -19.90 1.16 12.60
C ARG A 207 -21.16 1.97 12.33
N LEU A 208 -22.15 1.39 11.65
CA LEU A 208 -23.42 2.05 11.39
C LEU A 208 -24.29 2.07 12.64
N ASN A 209 -24.77 3.24 13.03
CA ASN A 209 -25.75 3.37 14.10
C ASN A 209 -27.11 2.78 13.64
N PRO A 210 -27.70 1.83 14.39
CA PRO A 210 -29.01 1.27 14.05
C PRO A 210 -30.14 2.31 14.01
N GLU A 211 -30.03 3.40 14.77
CA GLU A 211 -31.01 4.50 14.75
C GLU A 211 -30.95 5.27 13.43
N ASP A 212 -29.77 5.78 13.05
CA ASP A 212 -29.56 6.49 11.79
C ASP A 212 -30.00 5.64 10.58
N LEU A 213 -29.76 4.33 10.62
CA LEU A 213 -30.22 3.40 9.57
C LEU A 213 -31.74 3.26 9.49
N ARG A 214 -32.44 3.31 10.63
CA ARG A 214 -33.91 3.28 10.64
C ARG A 214 -34.45 4.60 10.11
N ASP A 215 -33.89 5.73 10.55
CA ASP A 215 -34.31 7.05 10.15
C ASP A 215 -34.11 7.26 8.65
N PHE A 216 -32.96 6.87 8.10
CA PHE A 216 -32.67 6.88 6.67
C PHE A 216 -33.66 6.02 5.86
N LYS A 217 -33.94 4.80 6.30
CA LYS A 217 -34.94 3.93 5.62
C LYS A 217 -36.35 4.52 5.67
N SER A 218 -36.66 5.32 6.69
CA SER A 218 -37.96 5.96 6.83
C SER A 218 -38.09 7.25 6.03
N SER A 219 -36.98 7.97 5.76
CA SER A 219 -37.02 9.24 5.03
C SER A 219 -37.41 9.10 3.55
N ASP A 220 -37.09 7.97 2.91
CA ASP A 220 -37.55 7.69 1.53
C ASP A 220 -39.08 7.60 1.42
N THR A 221 -39.77 7.22 2.50
CA THR A 221 -41.24 7.17 2.51
C THR A 221 -41.90 8.53 2.81
N ALA A 222 -41.13 9.52 3.27
CA ALA A 222 -41.62 10.86 3.55
C ALA A 222 -41.56 11.80 2.34
N MET A 223 -40.74 11.50 1.32
CA MET A 223 -40.60 12.33 0.11
C MET A 223 -41.68 12.07 -0.95
N TYR A 224 -42.54 11.06 -0.74
CA TYR A 224 -43.64 10.66 -1.62
C TYR A 224 -45.05 10.85 -0.99
N ARG A 225 -45.20 11.72 0.01
CA ARG A 225 -46.51 12.10 0.57
C ARG A 225 -46.85 13.56 0.33
#